data_AF-A0AAU8S9D7-F1
#
_entry.id   AF-A0AAU8S9D7-F1
#
_cell.length_a   1.000
_cell.length_b   1.000
_cell.length_c   1.000
_cell.angle_alpha   90.00
_cell.angle_beta   90.00
_cell.angle_gamma   90.00
#
_symmetry.space_group_name_H-M   'P 1'
#
loop_
_entity.id
_entity.type
_entity.pdbx_description
1 polymer ?
#
loop_
_entity_poly.entity_id
_entity_poly.type
_entity_poly.pdbx_seq_one_letter_code
_entity_poly.pdbx_strand_id
1 'polypeptide(L)'
;MKTEYQVRPVTRYIVTRYTLDGPSEGGAQGASSVAVGEFSNGQQADLVADAMVTKDRADGIESSRSRHGLSLGEVISGQRIE
;
A
#
# COMPACT_ATOMS: atom_id res chain seq x y z
N MET A 1 -1.03 -36.26 19.90
CA MET A 1 0.07 -35.33 19.56
C MET A 1 -0.58 -34.11 18.91
N LYS A 2 -0.57 -32.94 19.57
CA LYS A 2 -1.19 -31.71 19.06
C LYS A 2 -0.09 -30.91 18.36
N THR A 3 -0.19 -30.75 17.04
CA THR A 3 0.71 -29.88 16.28
C THR A 3 0.21 -28.46 16.46
N GLU A 4 0.89 -27.67 17.29
CA GLU A 4 0.57 -26.26 17.49
C GLU A 4 1.39 -25.44 16.49
N TYR A 5 0.71 -24.70 15.62
CA TYR A 5 1.35 -23.85 14.61
C TYR A 5 1.76 -22.52 15.26
N GLN A 6 3.07 -22.32 15.46
CA GLN A 6 3.58 -21.01 15.84
C GLN A 6 3.70 -20.12 14.61
N VAL A 7 2.88 -19.08 14.53
CA VAL A 7 2.98 -18.03 13.51
C VAL A 7 3.74 -16.85 14.11
N ARG A 8 4.83 -16.42 13.47
CA ARG A 8 5.53 -15.19 13.83
C ARG A 8 4.92 -14.01 13.06
N PRO A 9 4.61 -12.87 13.70
CA PRO A 9 4.25 -11.67 12.98
C PRO A 9 5.41 -11.25 12.07
N VAL A 10 5.12 -11.04 10.79
CA VAL A 10 6.08 -10.48 9.84
C VAL A 10 5.62 -9.08 9.49
N THR A 11 6.44 -8.07 9.79
CA THR A 11 6.21 -6.72 9.29
C THR A 11 6.48 -6.72 7.80
N ARG A 12 5.45 -6.40 7.01
CA ARG A 12 5.57 -6.24 5.55
C ARG A 12 5.37 -4.78 5.19
N TYR A 13 6.27 -4.25 4.37
CA TYR A 13 6.15 -2.88 3.85
C TYR A 13 5.62 -2.96 2.43
N ILE A 14 4.40 -2.52 2.22
CA ILE A 14 3.71 -2.61 0.93
C ILE A 14 3.67 -1.22 0.31
N VAL A 15 4.12 -1.11 -0.93
CA VAL A 15 3.94 0.11 -1.73
C VAL A 15 2.76 -0.10 -2.65
N THR A 16 1.83 0.85 -2.63
CA THR A 16 0.60 0.81 -3.42
C THR A 16 0.47 2.10 -4.21
N ARG A 17 0.15 1.99 -5.50
CA ARG A 17 -0.18 3.14 -6.34
C ARG A 17 -1.67 3.38 -6.28
N TYR A 18 -2.07 4.53 -5.75
CA TYR A 18 -3.44 5.00 -5.78
C TYR A 18 -3.62 5.98 -6.94
N THR A 19 -4.71 5.84 -7.68
CA THR A 19 -5.07 6.76 -8.77
C THR A 19 -6.53 7.16 -8.62
N LEU A 20 -6.78 8.45 -8.82
CA LEU A 20 -8.12 9.00 -8.94
C LEU A 20 -8.38 9.22 -10.43
N ASP A 21 -9.32 8.47 -10.97
CA ASP A 21 -9.79 8.71 -12.32
C ASP A 21 -10.64 9.99 -12.30
N GLY A 22 -10.48 10.82 -13.34
CA GLY A 22 -11.28 12.02 -13.50
C GLY A 22 -12.78 11.73 -13.48
N PRO A 23 -13.62 12.77 -13.33
CA PRO A 23 -15.07 12.59 -13.36
C PRO A 23 -15.46 11.85 -14.65
N SER A 24 -16.04 10.65 -14.51
CA SER A 24 -16.62 9.96 -15.67
C SER A 24 -17.85 10.74 -16.13
N GLU A 25 -18.32 10.52 -17.37
CA GLU A 25 -19.46 11.25 -17.95
C GLU A 25 -20.78 11.20 -17.13
N GLY A 26 -20.84 10.43 -16.04
CA GLY A 26 -21.95 10.38 -15.07
C GLY A 26 -21.67 11.03 -13.70
N GLY A 27 -20.57 11.78 -13.52
CA GLY A 27 -20.28 12.53 -12.28
C GLY A 27 -19.68 11.72 -11.13
N ALA A 28 -19.42 10.42 -11.31
CA ALA A 28 -18.67 9.62 -10.34
C ALA A 28 -17.16 9.77 -10.58
N GLN A 29 -16.38 9.96 -9.52
CA GLN A 29 -14.91 9.81 -9.57
C GLN A 29 -14.56 8.35 -9.33
N GLY A 30 -13.82 7.76 -10.28
CA GLY A 30 -13.25 6.43 -10.11
C GLY A 30 -12.04 6.50 -9.19
N ALA A 31 -11.84 5.48 -8.37
CA ALA A 31 -10.62 5.32 -7.59
C ALA A 31 -10.08 3.91 -7.82
N SER A 32 -8.80 3.81 -8.15
CA SER A 32 -8.14 2.52 -8.34
C SER A 32 -6.85 2.45 -7.53
N SER A 33 -6.51 1.25 -7.10
CA SER A 33 -5.36 0.98 -6.24
C SER A 33 -4.67 -0.29 -6.69
N VAL A 34 -3.35 -0.23 -6.90
CA VAL A 34 -2.54 -1.37 -7.38
C VAL A 34 -1.32 -1.55 -6.49
N ALA A 35 -1.10 -2.78 -6.00
CA ALA A 35 0.11 -3.12 -5.26
C ALA A 35 1.31 -3.11 -6.21
N VAL A 36 2.32 -2.29 -5.88
CA VAL A 36 3.56 -2.18 -6.65
C VAL A 36 4.55 -3.26 -6.23
N GLY A 37 4.62 -3.53 -4.93
CA GLY A 37 5.51 -4.54 -4.39
C GLY A 37 5.48 -4.63 -2.87
N GLU A 38 6.01 -5.73 -2.36
CA GLU A 38 6.27 -5.97 -0.94
C GLU A 38 7.77 -5.91 -0.68
N PHE A 39 8.15 -5.23 0.40
CA PHE A 39 9.54 -4.96 0.74
C PHE A 39 9.85 -5.44 2.16
N SER A 40 11.09 -5.87 2.34
CA SER A 40 11.60 -6.43 3.59
C SER A 40 11.78 -5.38 4.69
N ASN A 41 11.88 -4.09 4.33
CA ASN A 41 12.01 -2.99 5.26
C ASN A 41 11.41 -1.68 4.70
N GLY A 42 11.16 -0.73 5.60
CA GLY A 42 10.55 0.55 5.25
C GLY A 42 11.44 1.42 4.35
N GLN A 43 12.76 1.38 4.52
CA GLN A 43 13.67 2.19 3.70
C GLN A 43 13.61 1.79 2.23
N GLN A 44 13.53 0.49 1.92
CA GLN A 44 13.38 0.01 0.54
C GLN A 44 12.03 0.42 -0.06
N ALA A 45 10.94 0.27 0.70
CA ALA A 45 9.62 0.72 0.27
C ALA A 45 9.60 2.23 0.00
N ASP A 46 10.25 3.02 0.86
CA ASP A 46 10.35 4.46 0.73
C ASP A 46 11.12 4.87 -0.53
N LEU A 47 12.26 4.24 -0.80
CA LEU A 47 13.05 4.50 -2.01
C LEU A 47 12.25 4.24 -3.29
N VAL A 48 11.47 3.16 -3.31
CA VAL A 48 10.61 2.85 -4.46
C VAL A 48 9.49 3.87 -4.59
N ALA A 49 8.80 4.22 -3.50
CA ALA A 49 7.75 5.23 -3.52
C ALA A 49 8.26 6.60 -3.99
N ASP A 50 9.43 7.02 -3.53
CA ASP A 50 10.05 8.28 -3.94
C ASP A 50 10.45 8.25 -5.43
N ALA A 51 11.06 7.15 -5.89
CA ALA A 51 11.41 6.99 -7.30
C ALA A 51 10.18 7.01 -8.22
N MET A 52 9.06 6.42 -7.79
CA MET A 52 7.79 6.49 -8.52
C MET A 52 7.28 7.92 -8.65
N VAL A 53 7.28 8.70 -7.57
CA VAL A 53 6.87 10.11 -7.60
C VAL A 53 7.80 10.93 -8.50
N THR A 54 9.11 10.71 -8.43
CA THR A 54 10.07 11.38 -9.32
C THR A 54 9.80 11.05 -10.78
N LYS A 55 9.56 9.77 -11.10
CA LYS A 55 9.22 9.35 -12.46
C LYS A 55 7.92 9.98 -12.94
N ASP A 56 6.85 9.87 -12.16
CA ASP A 56 5.55 10.46 -12.52
C ASP A 56 5.67 11.97 -12.79
N ARG A 57 6.42 12.70 -11.95
CA ARG A 57 6.66 14.14 -12.15
C ARG A 57 7.48 14.42 -13.41
N ALA A 58 8.47 13.58 -13.73
CA ALA A 58 9.22 13.71 -14.98
C ALA A 58 8.32 13.44 -16.21
N ASP A 59 7.33 12.58 -16.06
CA ASP A 59 6.30 12.27 -17.06
C ASP A 59 5.15 13.31 -17.09
N GLY A 60 5.24 14.39 -16.28
CA GLY A 60 4.24 15.46 -16.22
C GLY A 60 2.97 15.11 -15.44
N ILE A 61 2.97 14.01 -14.68
CA ILE A 61 1.86 13.55 -13.86
C ILE A 61 1.99 14.16 -12.45
N GLU A 62 0.93 14.80 -11.97
CA GLU A 62 0.87 15.27 -10.58
C GLU A 62 0.81 14.06 -9.64
N SER A 63 1.89 13.85 -8.90
CA SER A 63 2.05 12.70 -8.01
C SER A 63 2.65 13.13 -6.66
N SER A 64 2.14 12.51 -5.61
CA SER A 64 2.56 12.74 -4.22
C SER A 64 2.60 11.44 -3.44
N ARG A 65 3.45 11.40 -2.42
CA ARG A 65 3.58 10.26 -1.52
C ARG A 65 2.84 10.56 -0.23
N SER A 66 2.03 9.61 0.21
CA SER A 66 1.42 9.59 1.54
C SER A 66 1.89 8.34 2.30
N ARG A 67 2.25 8.51 3.58
CA ARG A 67 2.52 7.39 4.47
C ARG A 67 1.30 7.19 5.36
N HIS A 68 0.51 6.18 5.02
CA HIS A 68 -0.49 5.65 5.94
C HIS A 68 0.23 4.65 6.83
N GLY A 69 0.68 5.11 7.99
CA GLY A 69 1.22 4.21 9.00
C GLY A 69 0.09 3.27 9.42
N LEU A 70 0.12 2.03 8.95
CA LEU A 70 -0.59 0.96 9.66
C LEU A 70 0.06 0.92 11.03
N SER A 71 -0.64 1.46 12.02
CA SER A 71 -0.23 1.28 13.41
C SER A 71 -0.02 -0.22 13.62
N LEU A 72 1.08 -0.61 14.27
CA LEU A 72 1.39 -2.00 14.58
C LEU A 72 0.14 -2.67 15.19
N GLY A 73 -0.58 -3.48 14.39
CA GLY A 73 -1.77 -4.21 14.86
C GLY A 73 -3.04 -4.11 14.01
N GLU A 74 -3.12 -3.26 12.97
CA GLU A 74 -4.31 -3.22 12.11
C GLU A 74 -4.32 -4.39 11.11
N VAL A 75 -4.91 -5.50 11.56
CA VAL A 75 -5.30 -6.64 10.73
C VAL A 75 -6.46 -6.21 9.84
N ILE A 76 -6.17 -5.87 8.58
CA ILE A 76 -7.20 -5.69 7.56
C ILE A 76 -7.66 -7.09 7.12
N SER A 77 -8.81 -7.50 7.66
CA SER A 77 -9.53 -8.77 7.46
C SER A 77 -9.02 -9.98 8.27
N GLY A 78 -9.82 -10.37 9.27
CA GLY A 78 -9.60 -11.53 10.13
C GLY A 78 -10.20 -11.30 11.50
N GLN A 79 -11.48 -11.64 11.66
CA GLN A 79 -12.21 -11.52 12.92
C GLN A 79 -11.47 -12.32 14.00
N ARG A 80 -11.05 -11.67 15.09
CA ARG A 80 -10.53 -12.35 16.27
C ARG A 80 -11.74 -12.94 17.00
N ILE A 81 -11.98 -14.23 16.78
CA ILE A 81 -13.01 -14.98 17.51
C ILE A 81 -12.44 -15.28 18.90
N GLU A 82 -13.09 -14.77 19.94
CA GLU A 82 -12.99 -15.30 21.31
C GLU A 82 -13.91 -16.51 21.47
#